data_AF-A0A952ST87-F1
#
_entry.id   AF-A0A952ST87-F1
#
_cell.length_a   1.000
_cell.length_b   1.000
_cell.length_c   1.000
_cell.angle_alpha   90.00
_cell.angle_beta   90.00
_cell.angle_gamma   90.00
#
_symmetry.space_group_name_H-M   'P 1'
#
loop_
_entity.id
_entity.type
_entity.pdbx_description
1 polymer ?
#
loop_
_entity_poly.entity_id
_entity_poly.type
_entity_poly.pdbx_seq_one_letter_code
_entity_poly.pdbx_strand_id
1 'polypeptide(L)'
;MWGVPTVEALCQAAQSQGQDYLALTDTNGLYGAIRFLEVAREHGLKPIIGAELVSGQHRAVLLVKNPTGYANLCRILSARHCDASFDFIHTVTQHRRGLVILSDD
;
A
#
# COMPACT_ATOMS: atom_id res chain seq x y z
N MET A 1 -9.51 -7.17 -15.02
CA MET A 1 -8.49 -7.69 -14.08
C MET A 1 -7.50 -6.56 -13.88
N TRP A 2 -7.43 -5.98 -12.68
CA TRP A 2 -6.44 -4.95 -12.34
C TRP A 2 -5.27 -5.65 -11.64
N GLY A 3 -4.04 -5.39 -12.08
CA GLY A 3 -2.86 -6.17 -11.70
C GLY A 3 -2.75 -7.46 -12.50
N VAL A 4 -1.78 -7.53 -13.43
CA VAL A 4 -1.54 -8.69 -14.32
C VAL A 4 -0.28 -9.47 -13.95
N PRO A 5 0.85 -8.81 -13.60
CA PRO A 5 2.04 -9.53 -13.16
C PRO A 5 1.86 -10.14 -11.76
N THR A 6 2.43 -11.32 -11.54
CA THR A 6 2.54 -11.88 -10.19
C THR A 6 3.57 -11.10 -9.36
N VAL A 7 3.50 -11.24 -8.05
CA VAL A 7 4.46 -10.66 -7.12
C VAL A 7 5.89 -11.11 -7.42
N GLU A 8 6.07 -12.38 -7.78
CA GLU A 8 7.36 -12.97 -8.19
C GLU A 8 7.91 -12.29 -9.43
N ALA A 9 7.08 -12.10 -10.46
CA ALA A 9 7.50 -11.43 -11.68
C ALA A 9 7.90 -9.97 -11.42
N LEU A 10 7.18 -9.27 -10.53
CA LEU A 10 7.51 -7.89 -10.14
C LEU A 10 8.83 -7.81 -9.36
N CYS A 11 9.04 -8.70 -8.39
CA CYS A 11 10.28 -8.73 -7.61
C CYS A 11 11.49 -9.09 -8.48
N GLN A 12 11.35 -10.08 -9.38
CA GLN A 12 12.40 -10.44 -10.33
C GLN A 12 12.74 -9.26 -11.26
N ALA A 13 11.72 -8.56 -11.77
CA ALA A 13 11.93 -7.40 -12.63
C ALA A 13 12.59 -6.22 -11.90
N ALA A 14 12.26 -5.98 -10.63
CA ALA A 14 12.90 -4.95 -9.84
C ALA A 14 14.37 -5.28 -9.56
N GLN A 15 14.66 -6.54 -9.21
CA GLN A 15 16.03 -7.02 -8.99
C GLN A 15 16.87 -6.91 -10.26
N SER A 16 16.34 -7.32 -11.42
CA SER A 16 17.08 -7.26 -12.70
C SER A 16 17.39 -5.83 -13.14
N GLN A 17 16.63 -4.86 -12.67
CA GLN A 17 16.84 -3.42 -12.87
C GLN A 17 17.73 -2.77 -11.80
N GLY A 18 18.34 -3.57 -10.91
CA GLY A 18 19.23 -3.08 -9.85
C GLY A 18 18.54 -2.24 -8.78
N GLN A 19 17.23 -2.45 -8.57
CA GLN A 19 16.50 -1.76 -7.51
C GLN A 19 16.76 -2.42 -6.16
N ASP A 20 16.91 -1.59 -5.12
CA ASP A 20 17.04 -2.06 -3.73
C ASP A 20 15.70 -2.14 -2.99
N TYR A 21 14.70 -1.36 -3.44
CA TYR A 21 13.40 -1.21 -2.78
C TYR A 21 12.27 -1.42 -3.78
N LEU A 22 11.19 -2.02 -3.29
CA LEU A 22 9.95 -2.15 -4.04
C LEU A 22 8.78 -1.90 -3.10
N ALA A 23 7.74 -1.23 -3.56
CA ALA A 23 6.51 -1.03 -2.80
C ALA A 23 5.38 -1.84 -3.44
N LEU A 24 4.57 -2.51 -2.60
CA LEU A 24 3.29 -3.06 -3.03
C LEU A 24 2.17 -2.15 -2.53
N THR A 25 1.29 -1.73 -3.43
CA THR A 25 0.19 -0.80 -3.17
C THR A 25 -1.10 -1.31 -3.80
N ASP A 26 -1.66 -2.39 -3.25
CA ASP A 26 -2.94 -2.92 -3.72
C ASP A 26 -4.06 -1.87 -3.55
N THR A 27 -5.04 -1.88 -4.45
CA THR A 27 -6.18 -0.97 -4.40
C THR A 27 -7.11 -1.34 -3.23
N ASN A 28 -7.31 -0.41 -2.31
CA ASN A 28 -8.19 -0.50 -1.16
C ASN A 28 -7.94 -1.75 -0.28
N GLY A 29 -6.70 -2.26 -0.24
CA GLY A 29 -6.42 -3.47 0.53
C GLY A 29 -4.94 -3.74 0.72
N LEU A 30 -4.66 -4.89 1.34
CA LEU A 30 -3.33 -5.45 1.58
C LEU A 30 -3.29 -6.93 1.19
N TYR A 31 -4.02 -7.29 0.12
CA TYR A 31 -4.31 -8.67 -0.24
C TYR A 31 -3.05 -9.48 -0.55
N GLY A 32 -2.09 -8.86 -1.25
CA GLY A 32 -0.81 -9.46 -1.61
C GLY A 32 0.32 -9.21 -0.59
N ALA A 33 0.07 -8.48 0.50
CA ALA A 33 1.13 -7.95 1.35
C ALA A 33 2.03 -9.03 1.97
N ILE A 34 1.46 -10.12 2.50
CA ILE A 34 2.24 -11.19 3.13
C ILE A 34 3.11 -11.91 2.09
N ARG A 35 2.52 -12.30 0.96
CA ARG A 35 3.27 -12.96 -0.13
C ARG A 35 4.38 -12.07 -0.67
N PHE A 36 4.11 -10.77 -0.82
CA PHE A 36 5.10 -9.78 -1.23
C PHE A 36 6.27 -9.65 -0.25
N LEU A 37 6.02 -9.62 1.06
CA LEU A 37 7.10 -9.57 2.04
C LEU A 37 8.03 -10.77 1.96
N GLU A 38 7.49 -11.97 1.72
CA GLU A 38 8.27 -13.19 1.55
C GLU A 38 9.13 -13.12 0.28
N VAL A 39 8.47 -12.92 -0.88
CA VAL A 39 9.13 -12.94 -2.18
C VAL A 39 10.15 -11.81 -2.33
N ALA A 40 9.85 -10.60 -1.83
CA ALA A 40 10.79 -9.49 -1.89
C ALA A 40 12.08 -9.81 -1.13
N ARG A 41 11.99 -10.43 0.06
CA ARG A 41 13.16 -10.85 0.84
C ARG A 41 13.97 -11.93 0.12
N GLU A 42 13.30 -12.90 -0.49
CA GLU A 42 13.96 -13.95 -1.30
C GLU A 42 14.78 -13.35 -2.46
N HIS A 43 14.31 -12.23 -3.02
CA HIS A 43 15.00 -11.51 -4.10
C HIS A 43 15.99 -10.44 -3.61
N GLY A 44 16.23 -10.33 -2.29
CA GLY A 44 17.13 -9.34 -1.72
C GLY A 44 16.60 -7.90 -1.75
N LEU A 45 15.32 -7.71 -2.07
CA LEU A 45 14.66 -6.41 -2.05
C LEU A 45 14.26 -6.03 -0.64
N LYS A 46 14.26 -4.72 -0.36
CA LYS A 46 13.69 -4.13 0.85
C LYS A 46 12.22 -3.75 0.58
N PRO A 47 11.25 -4.54 1.05
CA PRO A 47 9.85 -4.28 0.74
C PRO A 47 9.30 -3.07 1.51
N ILE A 48 8.44 -2.31 0.84
CA ILE A 48 7.65 -1.22 1.42
C ILE A 48 6.18 -1.62 1.32
N ILE A 49 5.49 -1.68 2.45
CA ILE A 49 4.05 -1.93 2.48
C ILE A 49 3.29 -0.62 2.26
N GLY A 50 2.28 -0.67 1.40
CA GLY A 50 1.32 0.40 1.24
C GLY A 50 0.01 -0.09 0.65
N ALA A 51 -0.87 0.87 0.38
CA ALA A 51 -2.09 0.64 -0.39
C ALA A 51 -2.41 1.87 -1.21
N GLU A 52 -3.01 1.65 -2.37
CA GLU A 52 -3.67 2.71 -3.10
C GLU A 52 -5.10 2.85 -2.57
N LEU A 53 -5.40 3.96 -1.91
CA LEU A 53 -6.74 4.26 -1.40
C LEU A 53 -7.53 5.01 -2.47
N VAL A 54 -8.73 4.52 -2.78
CA VAL A 54 -9.64 5.11 -3.78
C VAL A 54 -11.07 5.18 -3.21
N SER A 55 -11.66 6.38 -3.24
CA SER A 55 -13.07 6.61 -2.89
C SER A 55 -13.64 7.80 -3.65
N GLY A 56 -14.68 7.58 -4.46
CA GLY A 56 -15.27 8.63 -5.29
C GLY A 56 -14.24 9.20 -6.27
N GLN A 57 -13.97 10.50 -6.17
CA GLN A 57 -12.97 11.20 -6.99
C GLN A 57 -11.58 11.25 -6.34
N HIS A 58 -11.45 10.83 -5.08
CA HIS A 58 -10.19 10.92 -4.35
C HIS A 58 -9.34 9.66 -4.51
N ARG A 59 -8.04 9.88 -4.70
CA ARG A 59 -7.03 8.84 -4.82
C ARG A 59 -5.74 9.25 -4.12
N ALA A 60 -5.15 8.32 -3.37
CA ALA A 60 -3.84 8.51 -2.79
C ALA A 60 -3.11 7.18 -2.61
N VAL A 61 -1.79 7.19 -2.75
CA VAL A 61 -0.92 6.08 -2.33
C VAL A 61 -0.46 6.34 -0.90
N LEU A 62 -0.69 5.37 -0.03
CA LEU A 62 -0.31 5.41 1.39
C LEU A 62 0.81 4.40 1.65
N LEU A 63 2.03 4.87 1.95
CA LEU A 63 3.17 4.03 2.27
C LEU A 63 3.45 4.03 3.77
N VAL A 64 3.69 2.84 4.33
CA VAL A 64 3.94 2.64 5.76
C VAL A 64 5.39 2.98 6.12
N LYS A 65 5.59 3.95 7.01
CA LYS A 65 6.92 4.33 7.52
C LYS A 65 7.35 3.50 8.74
N ASN A 66 6.40 3.06 9.56
CA ASN A 66 6.66 2.40 10.85
C ASN A 66 5.43 1.60 11.33
N PRO A 67 5.53 0.84 12.44
CA PRO A 67 4.41 0.05 12.96
C PRO A 67 3.14 0.87 13.28
N THR A 68 3.29 2.13 13.70
CA THR A 68 2.14 3.03 13.90
C THR A 68 1.46 3.35 12.57
N GLY A 69 2.24 3.57 11.52
CA GLY A 69 1.76 3.72 10.15
C GLY A 69 0.99 2.50 9.67
N TYR A 70 1.50 1.29 9.91
CA TYR A 70 0.80 0.06 9.54
C TYR A 70 -0.57 -0.03 10.22
N ALA A 71 -0.60 0.18 11.54
CA ALA A 71 -1.86 0.16 12.29
C ALA A 71 -2.85 1.23 11.79
N ASN A 72 -2.35 2.40 11.40
CA ASN A 72 -3.17 3.46 10.83
C ASN A 72 -3.67 3.14 9.42
N LEU A 73 -2.84 2.57 8.56
CA LEU A 73 -3.27 2.08 7.24
C LEU A 73 -4.40 1.06 7.39
N CYS A 74 -4.27 0.11 8.31
CA CYS A 74 -5.33 -0.86 8.61
C CYS A 74 -6.63 -0.17 9.03
N ARG A 75 -6.58 0.83 9.93
CA ARG A 75 -7.78 1.59 10.33
C ARG A 75 -8.44 2.30 9.14
N ILE A 76 -7.65 2.94 8.28
CA ILE A 76 -8.16 3.63 7.09
C ILE A 76 -8.85 2.64 6.15
N LEU A 77 -8.21 1.51 5.86
CA LEU A 77 -8.76 0.47 4.99
C LEU A 77 -10.01 -0.17 5.58
N SER A 78 -10.02 -0.46 6.88
CA SER A 78 -11.20 -0.97 7.58
C SER A 78 -12.36 0.03 7.53
N ALA A 79 -12.11 1.31 7.80
CA ALA A 79 -13.14 2.35 7.67
C ALA A 79 -13.68 2.41 6.24
N ARG A 80 -12.80 2.36 5.22
CA ARG A 80 -13.21 2.36 3.81
C ARG A 80 -14.15 1.20 3.44
N HIS A 81 -13.99 0.03 4.05
CA HIS A 81 -14.82 -1.15 3.77
C HIS A 81 -16.06 -1.26 4.66
N CYS A 82 -15.98 -0.81 5.90
CA CYS A 82 -17.01 -1.08 6.91
C CYS A 82 -17.89 0.13 7.25
N ASP A 83 -17.50 1.33 6.85
CA ASP A 83 -18.26 2.56 7.09
C ASP A 83 -18.93 3.06 5.80
N ALA A 84 -20.27 2.99 5.75
CA ALA A 84 -21.04 3.49 4.62
C ALA A 84 -20.95 5.03 4.47
N SER A 85 -20.56 5.74 5.53
CA SER A 85 -20.35 7.18 5.57
C SER A 85 -18.87 7.59 5.46
N PHE A 86 -18.02 6.70 4.96
CA PHE A 86 -16.58 6.93 4.83
C PHE A 86 -16.25 8.25 4.12
N ASP A 87 -15.63 9.16 4.88
CA ASP A 87 -15.03 10.40 4.37
C ASP A 87 -13.52 10.20 4.18
N PHE A 88 -13.08 10.27 2.92
CA PHE A 88 -11.68 10.04 2.54
C PHE A 88 -10.73 11.03 3.21
N ILE A 89 -11.00 12.32 3.06
CA ILE A 89 -10.09 13.39 3.48
C ILE A 89 -10.01 13.42 5.01
N HIS A 90 -11.16 13.32 5.67
CA HIS A 90 -11.23 13.27 7.13
C HIS A 90 -10.48 12.06 7.68
N THR A 91 -10.77 10.85 7.17
CA THR A 91 -10.19 9.62 7.70
C THR A 91 -8.68 9.55 7.50
N VAL A 92 -8.19 9.94 6.31
CA VAL A 92 -6.75 9.99 6.03
C VAL A 92 -6.07 11.03 6.91
N THR A 93 -6.67 12.22 7.09
CA THR A 93 -6.11 13.27 7.97
C THR A 93 -5.99 12.80 9.42
N GLN A 94 -7.03 12.12 9.94
CA GLN A 94 -7.05 11.57 11.29
C GLN A 94 -5.98 10.51 11.51
N HIS A 95 -5.70 9.68 10.51
CA HIS A 95 -4.81 8.52 10.62
C HIS A 95 -3.46 8.69 9.90
N ARG A 96 -3.10 9.89 9.43
CA ARG A 96 -1.85 10.13 8.64
C ARG A 96 -0.54 9.81 9.33
N ARG A 97 -0.52 9.75 10.67
CA ARG A 97 0.73 9.58 11.44
C ARG A 97 1.42 8.25 11.08
N GLY A 98 2.69 8.32 10.71
CA GLY A 98 3.47 7.14 10.34
C GLY A 98 3.27 6.67 8.89
N LEU A 99 2.53 7.45 8.08
CA LEU A 99 2.36 7.22 6.65
C LEU A 99 3.11 8.29 5.84
N VAL A 100 3.58 7.90 4.66
CA VAL A 100 3.89 8.82 3.56
C VAL A 100 2.70 8.76 2.60
N ILE A 101 2.21 9.93 2.19
CA ILE A 101 1.00 10.07 1.38
C ILE A 101 1.40 10.75 0.08
N LEU A 102 1.06 10.11 -1.04
CA LEU A 102 1.25 10.64 -2.39
C LEU A 102 -0.14 10.81 -3.02
N SER A 103 -0.45 12.00 -3.51
CA SER A 103 -1.71 12.30 -4.19
C SER A 103 -1.43 13.32 -5.30
N ASP A 104 -2.27 13.29 -6.33
CA ASP A 104 -2.31 14.21 -7.45
C ASP A 104 -3.32 15.36 -7.27
N ASP A 105 -4.09 15.33 -6.17
CA ASP A 105 -4.99 16.41 -5.72
C ASP A 105 -4.22 17.63 -5.14
#